data_AF-A0A1F9BFY5-F1
#
_entry.id   AF-A0A1F9BFY5-F1
#
_cell.length_a   1.000
_cell.length_b   1.000
_cell.length_c   1.000
_cell.angle_alpha   90.00
_cell.angle_beta   90.00
_cell.angle_gamma   90.00
#
_symmetry.space_group_name_H-M   'P 1'
#
loop_
_entity.id
_entity.type
_entity.pdbx_description
1 polymer ?
#
loop_
_entity_poly.entity_id
_entity_poly.type
_entity_poly.pdbx_seq_one_letter_code
_entity_poly.pdbx_strand_id
1 'polypeptide(L)' 'MLDQGILVFGVDANTCDHAKDKKTHMLMRKRPCYHIENLANLEKVPQDRIFTFICAPLLLRGSSASPIRALALVPRP' A
#
# COMPACT_ATOMS: atom_id res chain seq x y z
N MET A 1 3.86 -13.31 0.97
CA MET A 1 3.44 -12.18 0.12
C MET A 1 4.45 -11.89 -0.98
N LEU A 2 5.69 -11.47 -0.66
CA LEU A 2 6.69 -11.13 -1.70
C LEU A 2 7.07 -12.31 -2.59
N ASP A 3 7.18 -13.51 -2.04
CA ASP A 3 7.46 -14.73 -2.82
C ASP A 3 6.30 -15.17 -3.71
N GLN A 4 5.10 -14.60 -3.49
CA GLN A 4 3.93 -14.80 -4.34
C GLN A 4 3.84 -13.73 -5.45
N GLY A 5 4.89 -12.90 -5.61
CA GLY A 5 4.94 -11.87 -6.65
C GLY A 5 4.18 -10.57 -6.33
N ILE A 6 3.70 -10.40 -5.10
CA ILE A 6 2.99 -9.18 -4.70
C ILE A 6 4.00 -8.05 -4.46
N LEU A 7 3.84 -6.95 -5.20
CA LEU A 7 4.73 -5.79 -5.17
C LEU A 7 4.26 -4.66 -4.25
N VAL A 8 2.96 -4.59 -3.96
CA VAL A 8 2.35 -3.50 -3.21
C VAL A 8 1.42 -4.05 -2.14
N PHE A 9 1.47 -3.49 -0.94
CA PHE A 9 0.49 -3.71 0.11
C PHE A 9 0.13 -2.39 0.79
N GLY A 10 -0.91 -2.38 1.61
CA GLY A 10 -1.28 -1.19 2.36
C GLY A 10 -1.93 -1.50 3.70
N VAL A 11 -1.90 -0.50 4.58
CA VAL A 11 -2.47 -0.53 5.92
C VAL A 11 -3.28 0.74 6.18
N ASP A 12 -4.29 0.65 7.04
CA ASP A 12 -5.02 1.79 7.58
C ASP A 12 -4.29 2.46 8.76
N ALA A 13 -3.28 1.79 9.31
CA ALA A 13 -2.39 2.33 10.32
C ALA A 13 -1.46 3.44 9.79
N ASN A 14 -0.93 4.24 10.71
CA ASN A 14 0.08 5.26 10.42
C ASN A 14 1.45 4.69 10.07
N THR A 15 1.66 3.38 10.26
CA THR A 15 2.85 2.70 9.79
C THR A 15 2.57 1.23 9.48
N CYS A 16 3.29 0.65 8.51
CA CYS A 16 3.28 -0.79 8.22
C CYS A 16 4.16 -1.63 9.15
N ASP A 17 4.94 -0.99 10.02
CA ASP A 17 5.76 -1.66 11.02
C ASP A 17 5.01 -1.85 12.34
N HIS A 18 5.46 -2.85 13.11
CA HIS A 18 5.06 -2.94 14.51
C HIS A 18 5.74 -1.82 15.30
N ALA A 19 5.08 -1.24 16.30
CA ALA A 19 5.59 -0.13 17.13
C ALA A 19 6.96 -0.37 17.84
N LYS A 20 7.50 -1.59 17.80
CA LYS A 20 8.72 -2.00 18.50
C LYS A 20 9.93 -2.18 17.57
N ASP A 21 9.72 -2.25 16.25
CA ASP A 21 10.82 -2.43 15.29
C ASP A 21 10.49 -1.80 13.92
N LYS A 22 11.41 -1.94 12.95
CA LYS A 22 11.26 -1.44 11.57
C LYS A 22 11.45 -2.53 10.52
N LYS A 23 11.15 -3.79 10.86
CA LYS A 23 11.54 -4.93 10.02
C LYS A 23 10.91 -4.89 8.64
N THR A 24 9.66 -4.42 8.53
CA THR A 24 8.94 -4.32 7.27
C THR A 24 9.62 -3.30 6.36
N HIS A 25 9.91 -2.10 6.85
CA HIS A 25 10.67 -1.09 6.10
C HIS A 25 12.07 -1.57 5.71
N MET A 26 12.78 -2.24 6.62
CA MET A 26 14.14 -2.72 6.36
C MET A 26 14.17 -3.84 5.31
N LEU A 27 13.11 -4.65 5.21
CA LEU A 27 12.98 -5.65 4.15
C LEU A 27 12.85 -5.01 2.76
N MET A 28 12.18 -3.87 2.64
CA MET A 28 11.99 -3.17 1.35
C MET A 28 13.30 -2.61 0.78
N ARG A 29 14.32 -2.43 1.60
CA ARG A 29 15.67 -2.09 1.12
C ARG A 29 16.35 -3.25 0.39
N LYS A 30 15.89 -4.47 0.61
CA LYS A 30 16.50 -5.70 0.06
C LYS A 30 15.67 -6.32 -1.06
N ARG A 31 14.36 -6.04 -1.10
CA ARG A 31 13.43 -6.61 -2.08
C ARG A 31 12.52 -5.51 -2.63
N PRO A 32 12.20 -5.53 -3.93
CA PRO A 32 11.32 -4.54 -4.54
C PRO A 32 9.90 -4.72 -4.01
N CYS A 33 9.48 -3.83 -3.10
CA CYS A 33 8.10 -3.73 -2.65
C CYS A 33 7.79 -2.32 -2.16
N TYR A 34 6.53 -1.94 -2.28
CA TYR A 34 6.00 -0.65 -1.84
C TYR A 34 4.88 -0.86 -0.83
N HIS A 35 4.73 0.10 0.08
CA HIS A 35 3.65 0.12 1.05
C HIS A 35 2.85 1.42 0.94
N ILE A 36 1.58 1.34 1.29
CA ILE A 36 0.71 2.50 1.49
C ILE A 36 0.26 2.51 2.95
N GLU A 37 0.39 3.66 3.61
CA GLU A 37 -0.04 3.86 4.99
C GLU A 37 -1.23 4.83 5.04
N ASN A 38 -1.97 4.83 6.14
CA ASN A 38 -3.14 5.68 6.36
C ASN A 38 -4.26 5.50 5.33
N LEU A 39 -4.47 4.28 4.81
CA LEU A 39 -5.62 4.01 3.96
C LEU A 39 -6.93 4.21 4.74
N ALA A 40 -7.94 4.74 4.07
CA ALA A 40 -9.25 5.02 4.65
C ALA A 40 -10.35 4.35 3.82
N ASN A 41 -11.54 4.20 4.41
CA ASN A 41 -12.72 3.60 3.78
C ASN A 41 -12.54 2.13 3.34
N LEU A 42 -11.67 1.37 4.01
CA LEU A 42 -11.44 -0.04 3.65
C LEU A 42 -12.71 -0.89 3.78
N GLU A 43 -13.64 -0.50 4.65
CA GLU A 43 -14.96 -1.12 4.81
C GLU A 43 -15.86 -1.02 3.56
N LYS A 44 -15.53 -0.13 2.62
CA LYS A 44 -16.26 0.05 1.35
C LYS A 44 -15.70 -0.79 0.20
N VAL A 45 -14.58 -1.47 0.43
CA VAL A 45 -13.91 -2.32 -0.56
C VAL A 45 -14.46 -3.75 -0.44
N PRO A 46 -14.80 -4.42 -1.56
CA PRO A 46 -15.33 -5.77 -1.48
C PRO A 46 -14.25 -6.77 -1.04
N GLN A 47 -14.65 -7.73 -0.21
CA GLN A 47 -13.79 -8.85 0.23
C GLN A 47 -14.00 -10.10 -0.62
N ASP A 48 -15.11 -10.17 -1.36
CA ASP A 48 -15.60 -11.36 -2.07
C ASP A 48 -15.29 -11.33 -3.57
N ARG A 49 -14.78 -10.22 -4.10
CA ARG A 49 -14.53 -10.03 -5.53
C ARG A 49 -13.33 -9.13 -5.80
N ILE A 50 -12.86 -9.18 -7.04
CA ILE A 50 -11.74 -8.37 -7.51
C ILE A 50 -12.19 -6.91 -7.68
N PHE A 51 -11.34 -5.99 -7.26
CA PHE A 51 -11.44 -4.56 -7.54
C PHE A 51 -10.07 -4.04 -8.04
N THR A 52 -10.04 -2.86 -8.64
CA THR A 52 -8.77 -2.24 -9.05
C THR A 52 -8.37 -1.17 -8.04
N PHE A 53 -7.18 -1.30 -7.47
CA PHE A 53 -6.56 -0.28 -6.65
C PHE A 53 -5.69 0.65 -7.50
N ILE A 54 -5.86 1.96 -7.36
CA ILE A 54 -5.10 2.99 -8.06
C ILE A 54 -4.33 3.81 -7.02
N CYS A 55 -3.00 3.74 -7.10
CA CYS A 55 -2.08 4.55 -6.29
C CYS A 55 -1.04 5.21 -7.20
N ALA A 56 -1.18 6.52 -7.41
CA ALA A 56 -0.24 7.32 -8.20
C ALA A 56 0.55 8.25 -7.28
N PRO A 57 1.83 7.96 -6.99
CA PRO A 57 2.69 8.89 -6.25
C PRO A 57 3.01 10.13 -7.08
N LEU A 58 3.23 11.24 -6.38
CA LEU A 58 3.80 12.45 -6.96
C LEU A 58 5.23 12.17 -7.40
N LEU A 59 5.60 12.66 -8.59
CA LEU A 59 6.94 12.50 -9.13
C LEU A 59 7.89 13.55 -8.53
N LEU A 60 8.26 13.35 -7.27
CA LEU A 60 9.15 14.24 -6.52
C LEU A 60 10.61 13.83 -6.72
N ARG A 61 11.45 14.76 -7.22
CA ARG A 61 12.86 14.50 -7.50
C ARG A 61 13.61 14.09 -6.23
N GLY A 62 14.27 12.93 -6.27
CA GLY A 62 15.08 12.41 -5.18
C GLY A 62 14.29 11.91 -3.96
N SER A 63 12.95 11.89 -4.02
CA SER A 63 12.14 11.41 -2.92
C SER A 63 12.02 9.88 -2.92
N SER A 64 11.94 9.29 -1.74
CA SER A 64 11.66 7.86 -1.55
C SER A 64 10.15 7.56 -1.53
N ALA A 65 9.30 8.56 -1.30
CA ALA A 65 7.86 8.41 -1.16
C ALA A 65 7.12 9.73 -1.44
N SER A 66 5.79 9.67 -1.55
CA SER A 66 4.95 10.86 -1.63
C SER A 66 3.55 10.56 -1.08
N PRO A 67 2.79 11.58 -0.66
CA PRO A 67 1.34 11.45 -0.50
C PRO A 67 0.68 10.96 -1.79
N ILE A 68 -0.44 10.25 -1.66
CA ILE A 68 -1.26 9.81 -2.79
C ILE A 68 -2.73 10.14 -2.57
N ARG A 69 -3.47 10.23 -3.67
CA ARG A 69 -4.92 10.06 -3.64
C ARG A 69 -5.23 8.61 -3.97
N ALA A 70 -5.32 7.76 -2.95
CA ALA A 70 -5.68 6.36 -3.11
C ALA A 70 -7.13 6.24 -3.60
N LEU A 71 -7.36 5.43 -4.63
CA LEU A 71 -8.69 5.17 -5.19
C LEU A 71 -8.89 3.66 -5.36
N ALA A 72 -10.12 3.20 -5.19
CA ALA A 72 -10.54 1.86 -5.55
C ALA A 72 -11.66 1.95 -6.59
N LEU A 73 -11.46 1.33 -7.75
CA LEU A 73 -12.53 1.10 -8.71
C LEU A 73 -13.24 -0.19 -8.34
N VAL A 74 -14.44 -0.03 -7.77
CA VAL A 74 -15.29 -1.14 -7.34
C VAL A 74 -16.35 -1.39 -8.43
N PRO A 75 -16.47 -2.64 -8.95
CA PRO A 75 -17.53 -2.98 -9.88
C PRO A 75 -18.91 -2.68 -9.29
N ARG A 76 -19.85 -2.22 -10.12
CA ARG A 76 -21.24 -2.08 -9.69
C ARG A 76 -21.78 -3.47 -9.27
N PRO A 77 -22.60 -3.54 -8.21
CA PRO A 77 -23.20 -4.79 -7.77
C PRO A 77 -24.08 -5.42 -8.85
#